data_AF-A0A3D4IQW0-F1
#
_entry.id   AF-A0A3D4IQW0-F1
#
_cell.length_a   1.000
_cell.length_b   1.000
_cell.length_c   1.000
_cell.angle_alpha   90.00
_cell.angle_beta   90.00
_cell.angle_gamma   90.00
#
_symmetry.space_group_name_H-M   'P 1'
#
loop_
_entity.id
_entity.type
_entity.pdbx_description
1 polymer ?
#
loop_
_entity_poly.entity_id
_entity_poly.type
_entity_poly.pdbx_seq_one_letter_code
_entity_poly.pdbx_strand_id
1 'polypeptide(L)'
;MKILIIRFSSIGDIVLTTPVIRVLKTQLDNAEIHYVTKSRFAGLLKENPYVDKLHLLGDSLNALITELRKEQFDQVIDLHNNLRTRIIKMRLGVKAHSFNKLNWEKWLMVNFKINKRPSIHIVDRYLQTTAHLGIKNDSLGLDYFI
;
A
#
# COMPACT_ATOMS: atom_id res chain seq x y z
N MET A 1 -6.93 7.45 13.83
CA MET A 1 -7.43 7.13 12.46
C MET A 1 -6.90 5.75 12.08
N LYS A 2 -7.75 4.83 11.62
CA LYS A 2 -7.35 3.47 11.25
C LYS A 2 -7.21 3.31 9.74
N ILE A 3 -6.03 2.92 9.28
CA ILE A 3 -5.65 2.90 7.86
C ILE A 3 -5.24 1.48 7.46
N LEU A 4 -5.79 1.00 6.36
CA LEU A 4 -5.36 -0.26 5.75
C LEU A 4 -4.45 -0.01 4.55
N ILE A 5 -3.22 -0.51 4.59
CA ILE A 5 -2.29 -0.55 3.46
C ILE A 5 -2.38 -1.91 2.77
N ILE A 6 -2.60 -1.93 1.44
CA ILE A 6 -2.75 -3.17 0.67
C ILE A 6 -1.57 -3.38 -0.29
N ARG A 7 -0.85 -4.50 -0.12
CA ARG A 7 0.21 -4.91 -1.07
C ARG A 7 0.41 -6.42 -1.14
N PHE A 8 0.06 -7.03 -2.29
CA PHE A 8 0.23 -8.47 -2.55
C PHE A 8 1.35 -8.81 -3.55
N SER A 9 2.55 -8.25 -3.36
CA SER A 9 3.66 -8.32 -4.33
C SER A 9 4.82 -9.23 -3.90
N SER A 10 6.01 -9.04 -4.48
CA SER A 10 7.27 -9.67 -4.08
C SER A 10 7.94 -8.94 -2.89
N ILE A 11 9.06 -9.48 -2.39
CA ILE A 11 9.87 -8.91 -1.30
C ILE A 11 10.29 -7.47 -1.62
N GLY A 12 10.96 -7.24 -2.75
CA GLY A 12 11.50 -5.91 -3.09
C GLY A 12 10.39 -4.85 -3.15
N ASP A 13 9.24 -5.21 -3.69
CA ASP A 13 8.08 -4.31 -3.73
C ASP A 13 7.47 -4.01 -2.34
N ILE A 14 7.59 -4.92 -1.37
CA ILE A 14 7.14 -4.68 0.01
C ILE A 14 8.14 -3.78 0.73
N VAL A 15 9.45 -3.97 0.49
CA VAL A 15 10.47 -3.09 1.07
C VAL A 15 10.30 -1.66 0.54
N LEU A 16 9.98 -1.49 -0.74
CA LEU A 16 9.73 -0.18 -1.36
C LEU A 16 8.49 0.56 -0.81
N THR A 17 7.59 -0.13 -0.10
CA THR A 17 6.42 0.50 0.53
C THR A 17 6.66 0.87 2.00
N THR A 18 7.77 0.46 2.61
CA THR A 18 8.09 0.78 4.02
C THR A 18 8.10 2.27 4.33
N PRO A 19 8.58 3.19 3.45
CA PRO A 19 8.51 4.61 3.75
C PRO A 19 7.07 5.09 3.92
N VAL A 20 6.11 4.53 3.16
CA VAL A 20 4.68 4.85 3.29
C VAL A 20 4.16 4.47 4.68
N ILE A 21 4.54 3.29 5.18
CA ILE A 21 4.14 2.81 6.51
C ILE A 21 4.68 3.78 7.57
N ARG A 22 5.98 4.09 7.50
CA ARG A 22 6.67 4.97 8.45
C ARG A 22 6.03 6.36 8.49
N VAL A 23 5.91 7.04 7.36
CA VAL A 23 5.38 8.42 7.34
C VAL A 23 3.90 8.48 7.77
N LEU A 24 3.10 7.46 7.46
CA LEU A 24 1.73 7.38 7.93
C LEU A 24 1.68 7.26 9.46
N LYS A 25 2.58 6.48 10.06
CA LYS A 25 2.65 6.30 11.51
C LYS A 25 3.21 7.53 12.23
N THR A 26 4.21 8.19 11.65
CA THR A 26 4.96 9.26 12.34
C THR A 26 4.40 10.66 12.12
N GLN A 27 3.65 10.91 11.04
CA GLN A 27 3.13 12.25 10.71
C GLN A 27 1.64 12.42 10.98
N LEU A 28 0.92 11.35 11.33
CA LEU A 28 -0.49 11.39 11.69
C LEU A 28 -0.68 11.07 13.16
N ASP A 29 -1.40 11.95 13.86
CA ASP A 29 -1.70 11.76 15.27
C ASP A 29 -2.56 10.51 15.50
N ASN A 30 -2.09 9.63 16.39
CA ASN A 30 -2.81 8.42 16.81
C ASN A 30 -3.29 7.57 15.62
N ALA A 31 -2.46 7.44 14.58
CA ALA A 31 -2.77 6.56 13.45
C ALA A 31 -2.51 5.10 13.81
N GLU A 32 -3.47 4.24 13.47
CA GLU A 32 -3.38 2.79 13.58
C GLU A 32 -3.24 2.23 12.17
N ILE A 33 -2.09 1.61 11.89
CA ILE A 33 -1.67 1.19 10.57
C ILE A 33 -1.76 -0.32 10.49
N HIS A 34 -2.72 -0.77 9.68
CA HIS A 34 -2.85 -2.17 9.34
C HIS A 34 -2.24 -2.40 7.97
N TYR A 35 -1.57 -3.52 7.80
CA TYR A 35 -0.98 -3.91 6.52
C TYR A 35 -1.53 -5.26 6.08
N VAL A 36 -1.85 -5.41 4.80
CA VAL A 36 -2.25 -6.71 4.24
C VAL A 36 -1.33 -7.16 3.10
N THR A 37 -0.81 -8.38 3.25
CA THR A 37 0.09 -9.04 2.28
C THR A 37 -0.17 -10.54 2.19
N LYS A 38 0.66 -11.29 1.46
CA LYS A 38 0.62 -12.76 1.42
C LYS A 38 1.37 -13.36 2.61
N SER A 39 0.91 -14.47 3.15
CA SER A 39 1.50 -15.13 4.34
C SER A 39 3.00 -15.36 4.24
N ARG A 40 3.50 -15.77 3.06
CA ARG A 40 4.94 -15.99 2.81
C ARG A 40 5.84 -14.74 2.98
N PHE A 41 5.26 -13.55 3.05
CA PHE A 41 5.99 -12.30 3.25
C PHE A 41 5.74 -11.67 4.63
N ALA A 42 5.05 -12.39 5.53
CA ALA A 42 4.72 -11.87 6.85
C ALA A 42 5.98 -11.48 7.65
N GLY A 43 7.05 -12.27 7.54
CA GLY A 43 8.31 -12.02 8.22
C GLY A 43 8.99 -10.69 7.87
N LEU A 44 8.65 -10.07 6.73
CA LEU A 44 9.21 -8.76 6.36
C LEU A 44 8.60 -7.58 7.14
N LEU A 45 7.42 -7.79 7.71
CA LEU A 45 6.61 -6.72 8.32
C LEU A 45 6.26 -6.98 9.77
N LYS A 46 6.42 -8.22 10.25
CA LYS A 46 6.05 -8.61 11.61
C LYS A 46 6.81 -7.80 12.68
N GLU A 47 8.09 -7.51 12.43
CA GLU A 47 8.95 -6.74 13.35
C GLU A 47 8.96 -5.24 13.02
N ASN A 48 8.09 -4.78 12.10
CA ASN A 48 8.03 -3.36 11.74
C ASN A 48 7.25 -2.59 12.81
N PRO A 49 7.87 -1.66 13.57
CA PRO A 49 7.23 -0.94 14.67
C PRO A 49 6.13 0.02 14.20
N TYR A 50 6.07 0.32 12.90
CA TYR A 50 5.05 1.18 12.31
C TYR A 50 3.80 0.41 11.88
N VAL A 51 3.79 -0.93 11.99
CA VAL A 51 2.63 -1.78 11.67
C VAL A 51 1.99 -2.23 12.97
N ASP A 52 0.78 -1.74 13.26
CA ASP A 52 0.01 -2.14 14.44
C ASP A 52 -0.60 -3.53 14.26
N LYS A 53 -1.04 -3.86 13.04
CA LYS A 53 -1.62 -5.18 12.74
C LYS A 53 -1.32 -5.65 11.32
N LEU A 54 -0.91 -6.91 11.21
CA LEU A 54 -0.65 -7.56 9.94
C LEU A 54 -1.78 -8.55 9.61
N HIS A 55 -2.42 -8.34 8.46
CA HIS A 55 -3.39 -9.28 7.88
C HIS A 55 -2.75 -10.07 6.75
N LEU A 56 -3.04 -11.36 6.70
CA LEU A 56 -2.42 -12.26 5.73
C LEU A 56 -3.48 -12.87 4.82
N LEU A 57 -3.25 -12.76 3.51
CA LEU A 57 -4.03 -13.50 2.52
C LEU A 57 -3.66 -14.98 2.60
N GLY A 58 -4.54 -15.77 3.21
CA GLY A 58 -4.59 -17.22 3.09
C GLY A 58 -5.30 -17.66 1.80
N ASP A 59 -6.02 -18.79 1.87
CA ASP A 59 -6.60 -19.42 0.68
C ASP A 59 -7.84 -18.69 0.12
N SER A 60 -8.56 -17.97 0.99
CA SER A 60 -9.82 -17.33 0.62
C SER A 60 -9.76 -15.81 0.75
N LEU A 61 -9.95 -15.13 -0.37
CA LEU A 61 -10.12 -13.68 -0.40
C LEU A 61 -11.37 -13.24 0.38
N ASN A 62 -12.44 -14.04 0.36
CA ASN A 62 -13.67 -13.73 1.08
C ASN A 62 -13.46 -13.75 2.59
N ALA A 63 -12.71 -14.74 3.10
CA ALA A 63 -12.38 -14.83 4.52
C ALA A 63 -11.57 -13.60 4.97
N LEU A 64 -10.56 -13.21 4.19
CA LEU A 64 -9.78 -12.01 4.44
C LEU A 64 -10.66 -10.75 4.46
N ILE A 65 -11.56 -10.60 3.49
CA ILE A 65 -12.46 -9.43 3.44
C ILE A 65 -13.37 -9.39 4.67
N THR A 66 -13.91 -10.53 5.10
CA THR A 66 -14.73 -10.61 6.32
C THR A 66 -13.94 -10.19 7.56
N GLU A 67 -12.68 -10.60 7.67
CA GLU A 67 -11.79 -10.16 8.75
C GLU A 67 -11.54 -8.65 8.70
N LEU A 68 -11.13 -8.14 7.53
CA LEU A 68 -10.85 -6.71 7.34
C LEU A 68 -12.09 -5.82 7.62
N ARG A 69 -13.31 -6.31 7.34
CA ARG A 69 -14.54 -5.57 7.65
C ARG A 69 -14.76 -5.40 9.15
N LYS A 70 -14.28 -6.32 9.99
CA LYS A 70 -14.41 -6.21 11.45
C LYS A 70 -13.57 -5.06 12.02
N GLU A 71 -12.51 -4.67 11.32
CA GLU A 71 -11.59 -3.64 11.78
C GLU A 71 -12.13 -2.22 11.66
N GLN A 72 -13.14 -1.98 10.81
CA GLN A 72 -13.76 -0.67 10.60
C GLN A 72 -12.74 0.41 10.21
N PHE A 73 -12.07 0.23 9.07
CA PHE A 73 -11.08 1.19 8.57
C PHE A 73 -11.71 2.52 8.16
N ASP A 74 -11.01 3.62 8.45
CA ASP A 74 -11.36 4.97 7.99
C ASP A 74 -10.91 5.18 6.54
N GLN A 75 -9.74 4.62 6.19
CA GLN A 75 -9.13 4.76 4.86
C GLN A 75 -8.36 3.53 4.40
N VAL A 76 -8.27 3.38 3.07
CA VAL A 76 -7.47 2.35 2.41
C VAL A 76 -6.42 2.98 1.49
N ILE A 77 -5.16 2.61 1.67
CA ILE A 77 -4.05 2.96 0.79
C ILE A 77 -3.67 1.72 -0.02
N ASP A 78 -4.11 1.67 -1.28
CA ASP A 78 -3.87 0.55 -2.18
C ASP A 78 -2.62 0.78 -3.04
N LEU A 79 -1.49 0.29 -2.52
CA LEU A 79 -0.19 0.38 -3.17
C LEU A 79 -0.01 -0.67 -4.29
N HIS A 80 -1.00 -1.52 -4.54
CA HIS A 80 -0.91 -2.61 -5.51
C HIS A 80 -1.78 -2.41 -6.76
N ASN A 81 -2.94 -1.79 -6.62
CA ASN A 81 -3.89 -1.39 -7.67
C ASN A 81 -4.11 -2.47 -8.76
N ASN A 82 -4.66 -3.63 -8.38
CA ASN A 82 -5.06 -4.68 -9.32
C ASN A 82 -6.53 -5.08 -9.10
N LEU A 83 -7.03 -6.06 -9.87
CA LEU A 83 -8.40 -6.54 -9.75
C LEU A 83 -8.72 -7.05 -8.33
N ARG A 84 -7.79 -7.77 -7.70
CA ARG A 84 -7.95 -8.29 -6.34
C ARG A 84 -8.13 -7.15 -5.33
N THR A 85 -7.26 -6.14 -5.36
CA THR A 85 -7.36 -5.00 -4.44
C THR A 85 -8.58 -4.14 -4.73
N ARG A 86 -9.03 -4.06 -5.99
CA ARG A 86 -10.30 -3.43 -6.36
C ARG A 86 -11.50 -4.11 -5.71
N ILE A 87 -11.54 -5.45 -5.72
CA ILE A 87 -12.61 -6.22 -5.06
C ILE A 87 -12.61 -5.97 -3.55
N ILE A 88 -11.44 -5.98 -2.90
CA ILE A 88 -11.32 -5.69 -1.45
C ILE A 88 -11.90 -4.30 -1.15
N LYS A 89 -11.40 -3.26 -1.83
CA LYS A 89 -11.87 -1.88 -1.63
C LYS A 89 -13.39 -1.73 -1.80
N MET A 90 -13.92 -2.29 -2.89
CA MET A 90 -15.36 -2.23 -3.19
C MET A 90 -16.19 -2.88 -2.08
N ARG A 91 -15.74 -4.02 -1.54
CA ARG A 91 -16.46 -4.73 -0.47
C ARG A 91 -16.24 -4.14 0.92
N LEU A 92 -15.14 -3.42 1.14
CA LEU A 92 -14.95 -2.63 2.36
C LEU A 92 -15.84 -1.37 2.34
N GLY A 93 -16.05 -0.76 1.16
CA GLY A 93 -16.89 0.44 1.03
C GLY A 93 -16.28 1.70 1.65
N VAL A 94 -14.96 1.69 1.89
CA VAL A 94 -14.21 2.75 2.56
C VAL A 94 -13.48 3.64 1.55
N LYS A 95 -13.26 4.91 1.89
CA LYS A 95 -12.45 5.84 1.08
C LYS A 95 -11.09 5.23 0.77
N ALA A 96 -10.74 5.15 -0.50
CA ALA A 96 -9.53 4.45 -0.93
C ALA A 96 -8.72 5.23 -1.97
N HIS A 97 -7.42 5.30 -1.76
CA HIS A 97 -6.46 5.95 -2.65
C HIS A 97 -5.52 4.90 -3.22
N SER A 98 -5.39 4.86 -4.54
CA SER A 98 -4.66 3.80 -5.24
C SER A 98 -3.45 4.33 -5.99
N PHE A 99 -2.38 3.53 -5.96
CA PHE A 99 -1.19 3.76 -6.75
C PHE A 99 -1.51 3.87 -8.24
N ASN A 100 -1.23 5.02 -8.85
CA ASN A 100 -1.41 5.20 -10.28
C ASN A 100 -0.35 4.38 -11.04
N LYS A 101 -0.76 3.32 -11.74
CA LYS A 101 0.19 2.41 -12.42
C LYS A 101 0.81 2.96 -13.69
N LEU A 102 0.29 4.07 -14.24
CA LEU A 102 0.72 4.64 -15.52
C LEU A 102 0.70 3.60 -16.66
N ASN A 103 -0.33 2.75 -16.67
CA ASN A 103 -0.44 1.65 -17.63
C ASN A 103 -0.63 2.16 -19.06
N TRP A 104 -1.29 3.30 -19.22
CA TRP A 104 -1.53 3.93 -20.53
C TRP A 104 -0.24 4.46 -21.13
N GLU A 105 0.59 5.11 -20.32
CA GLU A 105 1.90 5.64 -20.72
C GLU A 105 2.87 4.51 -21.07
N LYS A 106 2.80 3.38 -20.36
CA LYS A 106 3.53 2.15 -20.74
C LYS A 106 3.04 1.60 -22.08
N TRP A 107 1.72 1.56 -22.30
CA TRP A 107 1.14 1.09 -23.56
C TRP A 107 1.51 1.99 -24.74
N LEU A 108 1.51 3.32 -24.56
CA LEU A 108 1.98 4.28 -25.56
C LEU A 108 3.47 4.10 -25.87
N MET A 109 4.29 3.86 -24.85
CA MET A 109 5.71 3.62 -25.05
C MET A 109 5.97 2.32 -25.83
N VAL A 110 5.23 1.24 -25.53
CA VAL A 110 5.42 -0.05 -26.21
C VAL A 110 4.86 -0.04 -27.64
N ASN A 111 3.66 0.54 -27.86
CA ASN A 111 2.98 0.47 -29.16
C ASN A 111 3.29 1.66 -30.08
N PHE A 112 3.53 2.85 -29.52
CA PHE A 112 3.77 4.08 -30.30
C PHE A 112 5.18 4.64 -30.12
N LYS A 113 6.04 4.03 -29.27
CA LYS A 113 7.38 4.54 -28.93
C LYS A 113 7.39 5.96 -28.33
N ILE A 114 6.24 6.45 -27.86
CA ILE A 114 6.11 7.75 -27.21
C ILE A 114 6.35 7.57 -25.71
N ASN A 115 7.47 8.10 -25.19
CA ASN A 115 7.77 8.04 -23.77
C ASN A 115 7.20 9.25 -23.02
N LYS A 116 6.04 9.08 -22.39
CA LYS A 116 5.44 10.07 -21.46
C LYS A 116 5.58 9.66 -19.99
N ARG A 117 6.52 8.76 -19.67
CA ARG A 117 6.68 8.31 -18.29
C ARG A 117 7.37 9.41 -17.47
N PRO A 118 6.80 9.81 -16.33
CA PRO A 118 7.47 10.74 -15.44
C PRO A 118 8.71 10.08 -14.85
N SER A 119 9.81 10.82 -14.76
CA SER A 119 11.08 10.40 -14.14
C SER A 119 11.02 10.48 -12.61
N ILE A 120 9.98 9.91 -12.01
CA ILE A 120 9.75 9.95 -10.55
C ILE A 120 10.13 8.59 -9.97
N HIS A 121 10.86 8.61 -8.85
CA HIS A 121 11.24 7.39 -8.17
C HIS A 121 10.00 6.61 -7.69
N ILE A 122 10.07 5.28 -7.70
CA ILE A 122 8.91 4.44 -7.38
C ILE A 122 8.39 4.67 -5.95
N VAL A 123 9.30 4.93 -5.01
CA VAL A 123 8.97 5.28 -3.61
C VAL A 123 8.16 6.56 -3.55
N ASP A 124 8.58 7.61 -4.28
CA ASP A 124 7.84 8.88 -4.33
C ASP A 124 6.45 8.67 -4.92
N ARG A 125 6.31 7.80 -5.92
CA ARG A 125 4.99 7.45 -6.46
C ARG A 125 4.12 6.67 -5.47
N TYR A 126 4.71 5.89 -4.56
CA TYR A 126 3.97 5.29 -3.46
C TYR A 126 3.53 6.34 -2.44
N LEU A 127 4.43 7.26 -2.06
CA LEU A 127 4.12 8.37 -1.15
C LEU A 127 3.05 9.33 -1.73
N GLN A 128 2.97 9.48 -3.05
CA GLN A 128 1.89 10.24 -3.69
C GLN A 128 0.49 9.70 -3.36
N THR A 129 0.36 8.41 -3.01
CA THR A 129 -0.94 7.84 -2.60
C THR A 129 -1.41 8.32 -1.24
N THR A 130 -0.54 8.94 -0.44
CA THR A 130 -0.85 9.49 0.87
C THR A 130 -0.86 11.02 0.90
N ALA A 131 -0.62 11.69 -0.24
CA ALA A 131 -0.48 13.15 -0.30
C ALA A 131 -1.74 13.90 0.13
N HIS A 132 -2.93 13.32 -0.06
CA HIS A 132 -4.22 13.89 0.38
C HIS A 132 -4.36 13.97 1.91
N LEU A 133 -3.50 13.27 2.66
CA LEU A 133 -3.43 13.34 4.12
C LEU A 133 -2.43 14.40 4.62
N GLY A 134 -1.85 15.20 3.70
CA GLY A 134 -0.84 16.20 4.04
C GLY A 134 0.56 15.62 4.34
N ILE A 135 0.75 14.33 4.10
CA ILE A 135 2.00 13.60 4.38
C ILE A 135 3.10 13.99 3.39
N LYS A 136 4.32 14.13 3.92
CA LYS A 136 5.53 14.47 3.17
C LYS A 136 6.56 13.34 3.23
N ASN A 137 7.40 13.24 2.21
CA ASN A 137 8.53 12.32 2.23
C ASN A 137 9.55 12.76 3.30
N ASP A 138 9.90 11.87 4.23
CA ASP A 138 10.89 12.12 5.28
C ASP A 138 12.34 11.94 4.80
N SER A 139 12.54 11.41 3.59
CA SER A 139 13.85 11.16 2.98
C SER A 139 14.78 10.24 3.79
N LEU A 140 14.25 9.45 4.73
CA LEU A 140 15.02 8.52 5.58
C LEU A 140 15.31 7.16 4.89
N GLY A 141 14.95 7.01 3.61
CA GLY A 141 15.18 5.77 2.86
C GLY A 141 14.20 4.65 3.21
N LEU A 142 14.59 3.40 2.95
CA LEU A 142 13.76 2.20 3.17
C LEU A 142 14.04 1.61 4.55
N ASP A 143 13.04 0.96 5.16
CA ASP A 143 13.20 0.26 6.43
C ASP A 143 13.28 -1.26 6.25
N TYR A 144 14.03 -1.91 7.13
CA TYR A 144 13.94 -3.34 7.38
C TYR A 144 14.31 -3.60 8.85
N PHE A 145 13.49 -4.39 9.54
CA PHE A 145 13.62 -4.66 10.98
C PHE A 145 13.84 -6.17 11.18
N ILE A 146 14.72 -6.54 12.12
CA ILE A 146 15.13 -7.91 12.47
C ILE A 146 15.06 -8.07 13.98
#